data_AF-A0A6P0LZ94-F1
#
_entry.id   AF-A0A6P0LZ94-F1
#
_cell.length_a   1.000
_cell.length_b   1.000
_cell.length_c   1.000
_cell.angle_alpha   90.00
_cell.angle_beta   90.00
_cell.angle_gamma   90.00
#
_symmetry.space_group_name_H-M   'P 1'
#
loop_
_entity.id
_entity.type
_entity.pdbx_description
1 polymer ?
#
loop_
_entity_poly.entity_id
_entity_poly.type
_entity_poly.pdbx_seq_one_letter_code
_entity_poly.pdbx_strand_id
1 'polypeptide(L)' 'SFREGCLLAVNLGDDADTTGAVYGQLAGAFYGYQGIPESWRSRLVKRELIESTADQLFALAQRA' A
#
# COMPACT_ATOMS: atom_id res chain seq x y z
N SER A 1 2.08 -13.11 -4.40
CA SER A 1 0.98 -12.28 -3.84
C SER A 1 1.53 -10.99 -3.25
N PHE A 2 0.68 -9.98 -2.94
CA PHE A 2 1.12 -8.77 -2.21
C PHE A 2 1.81 -9.14 -0.88
N ARG A 3 1.22 -10.10 -0.14
CA ARG A 3 1.73 -10.54 1.15
C ARG A 3 3.16 -11.09 1.06
N GLU A 4 3.39 -12.03 0.14
CA GLU A 4 4.70 -12.68 0.01
C GLU A 4 5.79 -11.70 -0.42
N GLY A 5 5.51 -10.84 -1.41
CA GLY A 5 6.49 -9.86 -1.86
C GLY A 5 6.76 -8.77 -0.83
N CYS A 6 5.73 -8.32 -0.09
CA CYS A 6 5.90 -7.36 0.99
C CYS A 6 6.78 -7.93 2.10
N LEU A 7 6.51 -9.18 2.53
CA LEU A 7 7.35 -9.84 3.54
C LEU A 7 8.79 -10.02 3.06
N LEU A 8 9.02 -10.31 1.78
CA LEU A 8 10.38 -10.36 1.27
C LEU A 8 11.03 -8.98 1.36
N ALA A 9 10.38 -7.94 0.82
CA ALA A 9 10.90 -6.57 0.77
C ALA A 9 11.27 -6.01 2.15
N VAL A 10 10.39 -6.14 3.15
CA VAL A 10 10.62 -5.55 4.48
C VAL A 10 11.57 -6.37 5.37
N ASN A 11 11.90 -7.61 4.99
CA ASN A 11 12.87 -8.43 5.72
C ASN A 11 14.27 -8.46 5.10
N LEU A 12 14.54 -7.64 4.06
CA LEU A 12 15.88 -7.51 3.46
C LEU A 12 16.88 -6.78 4.37
N GLY A 13 16.41 -6.07 5.40
CA GLY A 13 17.23 -5.27 6.32
C GLY A 13 17.53 -3.87 5.82
N ASP A 14 18.39 -3.16 6.56
CA ASP A 14 18.80 -1.76 6.29
C ASP A 14 17.60 -0.80 6.20
N ASP A 15 17.35 -0.23 5.02
CA ASP A 15 16.25 0.70 4.73
C ASP A 15 14.94 -0.04 4.37
N ALA A 16 14.52 -0.91 5.30
CA ALA A 16 13.38 -1.80 5.12
C ALA A 16 12.04 -1.06 5.01
N ASP A 17 11.89 0.09 5.68
CA ASP A 17 10.67 0.89 5.63
C ASP A 17 10.52 1.60 4.27
N THR A 18 11.59 2.20 3.75
CA THR A 18 11.55 2.80 2.40
C THR A 18 11.37 1.74 1.32
N THR A 19 12.08 0.62 1.42
CA THR A 19 11.94 -0.51 0.48
C THR A 19 10.51 -1.08 0.51
N GLY A 20 9.94 -1.26 1.70
CA GLY A 20 8.56 -1.66 1.89
C GLY A 20 7.55 -0.67 1.31
N ALA A 21 7.80 0.64 1.46
CA ALA A 21 6.95 1.69 0.91
C ALA A 21 6.95 1.70 -0.62
N VAL A 22 8.14 1.62 -1.25
CA VAL A 22 8.27 1.56 -2.72
C VAL A 22 7.61 0.29 -3.27
N TYR A 23 7.88 -0.86 -2.66
CA TYR A 23 7.21 -2.11 -3.02
C TYR A 23 5.68 -1.96 -2.89
N GLY A 24 5.20 -1.42 -1.76
CA GLY A 24 3.78 -1.27 -1.46
C GLY A 24 3.03 -0.41 -2.48
N GLN A 25 3.64 0.64 -3.00
CA GLN A 25 3.06 1.48 -4.05
C GLN A 25 2.88 0.70 -5.36
N LEU A 26 3.93 0.03 -5.84
CA LEU A 26 3.90 -0.73 -7.10
C LEU A 26 2.98 -1.96 -6.99
N ALA A 27 3.15 -2.74 -5.94
CA ALA A 27 2.36 -3.93 -5.69
C ALA A 27 0.90 -3.59 -5.37
N GLY A 28 0.65 -2.48 -4.67
CA GLY A 28 -0.71 -2.00 -4.39
C GLY A 28 -1.46 -1.58 -5.65
N ALA A 29 -0.78 -0.91 -6.59
CA ALA A 29 -1.35 -0.59 -7.90
C ALA A 29 -1.66 -1.85 -8.73
N PHE A 30 -0.80 -2.87 -8.66
CA PHE A 30 -0.96 -4.11 -9.43
C PHE A 30 -1.99 -5.09 -8.84
N TYR A 31 -1.90 -5.39 -7.54
CA TYR A 31 -2.76 -6.36 -6.85
C TYR A 31 -4.08 -5.74 -6.35
N GLY A 32 -4.19 -4.41 -6.35
CA GLY A 32 -5.34 -3.68 -5.83
C GLY A 32 -5.46 -3.70 -4.31
N TYR A 33 -6.33 -2.84 -3.78
CA TYR A 33 -6.58 -2.68 -2.34
C TYR A 33 -7.01 -3.99 -1.65
N GLN A 34 -7.85 -4.80 -2.32
CA GLN A 34 -8.29 -6.09 -1.82
C GLN A 34 -7.18 -7.15 -1.81
N GLY A 35 -6.12 -6.97 -2.60
CA GLY A 35 -4.93 -7.84 -2.59
C GLY A 35 -4.07 -7.67 -1.33
N ILE A 36 -4.24 -6.56 -0.58
CA ILE A 36 -3.53 -6.30 0.67
C ILE A 36 -4.27 -7.01 1.82
N PRO A 37 -3.59 -7.83 2.65
CA PRO A 37 -4.21 -8.52 3.77
C PRO A 37 -5.02 -7.57 4.67
N GLU A 38 -6.28 -7.91 4.93
CA GLU A 38 -7.18 -7.09 5.75
C GLU A 38 -6.61 -6.83 7.14
N SER A 39 -6.00 -7.85 7.75
CA SER A 39 -5.36 -7.75 9.06
C SER A 39 -4.19 -6.77 9.12
N TRP A 40 -3.60 -6.42 7.97
CA TRP A 40 -2.57 -5.39 7.86
C TRP A 40 -3.20 -4.01 7.71
N ARG A 41 -4.18 -3.88 6.81
CA ARG A 41 -4.90 -2.60 6.59
C ARG A 41 -5.66 -2.16 7.84
N SER A 42 -6.24 -3.08 8.60
CA SER A 42 -6.99 -2.77 9.82
C SER A 42 -6.13 -2.20 10.95
N ARG A 43 -4.80 -2.36 10.88
CA ARG A 43 -3.84 -1.86 11.87
C ARG A 43 -3.11 -0.58 11.42
N LEU A 44 -3.42 -0.07 10.23
CA LEU A 44 -2.73 1.07 9.66
C LEU A 44 -3.07 2.35 10.43
N VAL A 45 -2.02 3.04 10.90
CA VAL A 45 -2.16 4.35 11.53
C VAL A 45 -2.69 5.35 10.48
N LYS A 46 -3.70 6.15 10.85
CA LYS A 46 -4.35 7.12 9.95
C LYS A 46 -4.97 6.49 8.68
N ARG A 47 -5.42 5.23 8.77
CA ARG A 47 -6.09 4.51 7.67
C ARG A 47 -7.14 5.36 6.96
N GLU A 48 -8.08 5.97 7.69
CA GLU A 48 -9.17 6.78 7.13
C GLU A 48 -8.64 7.98 6.32
N LEU A 49 -7.59 8.65 6.82
CA LEU A 49 -6.95 9.75 6.10
C LEU A 49 -6.33 9.26 4.79
N ILE A 50 -5.61 8.14 4.82
CA ILE A 50 -4.94 7.58 3.64
C ILE A 50 -5.98 7.16 2.59
N GLU A 51 -7.03 6.45 3.00
CA GLU A 51 -8.09 5.98 2.10
C GLU A 51 -8.86 7.15 1.48
N SER A 52 -9.30 8.12 2.30
CA SER A 52 -9.99 9.31 1.78
C SER A 52 -9.11 10.16 0.85
N THR A 53 -7.79 10.20 1.08
CA THR A 53 -6.85 10.87 0.18
C THR A 53 -6.74 10.11 -1.16
N ALA A 54 -6.67 8.78 -1.13
CA ALA A 54 -6.64 7.97 -2.35
C ALA A 54 -7.91 8.16 -3.19
N ASP A 55 -9.09 8.19 -2.54
CA ASP A 55 -10.37 8.44 -3.22
C ASP A 55 -10.42 9.83 -3.86
N GLN A 56 -9.90 10.86 -3.18
CA GLN A 56 -9.80 12.22 -3.72
C GLN A 56 -8.87 12.30 -4.93
N LEU A 57 -7.70 11.66 -4.87
CA LEU A 57 -6.76 11.60 -5.98
C LEU A 57 -7.37 10.88 -7.19
N PHE A 58 -8.07 9.77 -6.96
CA PHE A 58 -8.78 9.06 -8.02
C PHE A 58 -9.86 9.94 -8.65
N ALA A 59 -10.67 10.62 -7.84
CA ALA A 59 -11.70 11.54 -8.33
C ALA A 59 -11.11 12.71 -9.15
N LEU A 60 -9.93 13.22 -8.77
CA LEU A 60 -9.22 14.24 -9.54
C LEU A 60 -8.68 13.69 -10.87
N ALA A 61 -8.10 12.49 -10.86
CA ALA A 61 -7.58 11.85 -12.07
C ALA A 61 -8.68 11.54 -13.10
N GLN A 62 -9.91 11.23 -12.67
CA GLN A 62 -11.06 11.01 -13.56
C GLN A 62 -11.62 12.29 -14.19
N ARG A 63 -11.20 13.47 -13.71
CA ARG A 63 -11.65 14.78 -14.22
C ARG A 63 -10.65 15.41 -15.21
N ALA A 64 -9.45 14.86 -15.31
CA ALA A 64 -8.39 15.30 -16.22
C ALA A 64 -8.50 14.56 -17.56
#